data_AF-A0A7S4B4Q0-F1
#
_entry.id   AF-A0A7S4B4Q0-F1
#
_cell.length_a   1.000
_cell.length_b   1.000
_cell.length_c   1.000
_cell.angle_alpha   90.00
_cell.angle_beta   90.00
_cell.angle_gamma   90.00
#
_symmetry.space_group_name_H-M   'P 1'
#
loop_
_entity.id
_entity.type
_entity.pdbx_description
1 polymer ?
#
loop_
_entity_poly.entity_id
_entity_poly.type
_entity_poly.pdbx_seq_one_letter_code
_entity_poly.pdbx_strand_id
1 'polypeptide(L)'
;MDATDQFELFHPPRAADRLRALRIGKFTTSPAAANKSSPTPIEEAASADMPKAASEAAGEAAPAPPAVAAAGLGLDDYRALRKQLWEEGAFEPRLGFYACKQLLVAALLALSVGVLWSESDSTAQLVLAAVLLALALQQAAFLGHDTLHNGVLSRRGISAARDLLGQLNAGAVLGISSTMWLNEHNAHHAYTLRPHQDPQFTYFPLWLQSAKEIGCWMAELPKEGVSRRLAWRGVKLLVRVQHITFLPIVLAIGRYNFLAISWVYAVRARAWRDMLAMGAHLLWFGAFVALLLPTNSQRLQFVVLHYSLVGILHVQLLVSHLCTEQFTAAEEKSLGLFQFQLLTTRNISSEWWSHWFHGGLELQIEHHLFPQLPRHQLRAIAPRVRAIADRAGVPYKEMPFLTAVRICLEDLSVLAKLLNGVDCA
;
A
#
# COMPACT_ATOMS: atom_id res chain seq x y z
N MET A 1 -11.74 0.68 24.14
CA MET A 1 -11.23 1.38 22.96
C MET A 1 -11.59 0.56 21.73
N ASP A 2 -12.54 1.07 20.95
CA ASP A 2 -12.92 0.52 19.65
C ASP A 2 -11.90 0.98 18.60
N ALA A 3 -11.88 0.43 17.38
CA ALA A 3 -11.00 0.87 16.29
C ALA A 3 -11.09 2.39 16.00
N THR A 4 -12.11 3.06 16.53
CA THR A 4 -12.27 4.52 16.61
C THR A 4 -11.11 5.23 17.30
N ASP A 5 -10.42 4.64 18.28
CA ASP A 5 -9.32 5.29 19.01
C ASP A 5 -8.00 5.29 18.21
N GLN A 6 -7.79 4.28 17.36
CA GLN A 6 -6.76 4.38 16.32
C GLN A 6 -7.14 5.49 15.35
N PHE A 7 -8.40 5.52 14.94
CA PHE A 7 -8.92 6.41 13.91
C PHE A 7 -8.81 7.92 14.24
N GLU A 8 -9.20 8.35 15.44
CA GLU A 8 -9.06 9.76 15.87
C GLU A 8 -7.61 10.23 15.95
N LEU A 9 -6.65 9.29 16.09
CA LEU A 9 -5.22 9.59 16.10
C LEU A 9 -4.61 9.72 14.68
N PHE A 10 -5.20 9.08 13.67
CA PHE A 10 -4.63 8.95 12.33
C PHE A 10 -5.23 9.87 11.27
N HIS A 11 -6.44 10.40 11.47
CA HIS A 11 -7.20 11.04 10.41
C HIS A 11 -7.57 12.50 10.70
N PRO A 12 -7.43 13.42 9.72
CA PRO A 12 -7.92 14.78 9.87
C PRO A 12 -9.46 14.80 10.02
N PRO A 13 -10.05 15.84 10.65
CA PRO A 13 -11.48 15.88 10.98
C PRO A 13 -12.44 15.55 9.82
N ARG A 14 -12.08 15.93 8.59
CA ARG A 14 -12.88 15.65 7.38
C ARG A 14 -13.01 14.17 7.02
N ALA A 15 -12.02 13.34 7.34
CA ALA A 15 -12.09 11.89 7.14
C ALA A 15 -12.88 11.23 8.28
N ALA A 16 -12.74 11.74 9.52
CA ALA A 16 -13.52 11.30 10.67
C ALA A 16 -15.03 11.50 10.48
N ASP A 17 -15.46 12.59 9.85
CA ASP A 17 -16.89 12.87 9.65
C ASP A 17 -17.58 11.89 8.68
N ARG A 18 -16.89 11.42 7.62
CA ARG A 18 -17.41 10.35 6.74
C ARG A 18 -17.50 9.00 7.44
N LEU A 19 -16.70 8.79 8.49
CA LEU A 19 -16.54 7.51 9.18
C LEU A 19 -17.36 7.39 10.46
N ARG A 20 -17.76 8.50 11.07
CA ARG A 20 -18.82 8.55 12.09
C ARG A 20 -20.15 7.99 11.58
N ALA A 21 -20.41 8.07 10.27
CA ALA A 21 -21.56 7.45 9.62
C ALA A 21 -21.48 5.91 9.58
N LEU A 22 -20.31 5.32 9.78
CA LEU A 22 -20.04 3.87 9.75
C LEU A 22 -19.92 3.23 11.15
N ARG A 23 -20.30 3.97 12.20
CA ARG A 23 -20.21 3.54 13.61
C ARG A 23 -21.13 2.33 13.88
N ILE A 24 -20.59 1.25 14.42
CA ILE A 24 -21.37 0.08 14.86
C ILE A 24 -21.40 0.06 16.39
N GLY A 25 -22.56 0.38 16.95
CA GLY A 25 -22.82 0.31 18.40
C GLY A 25 -22.90 1.67 19.10
N LYS A 26 -23.82 1.76 20.06
CA LYS A 26 -24.04 2.92 20.94
C LYS A 26 -23.35 2.68 22.28
N PHE A 27 -22.65 3.68 22.80
CA PHE A 27 -22.75 3.94 24.23
C PHE A 27 -24.09 4.66 24.43
N THR A 28 -25.05 3.98 25.05
CA THR A 28 -26.09 4.69 25.80
C THR A 28 -25.33 5.53 26.84
N THR A 29 -25.59 6.83 27.01
CA THR A 29 -26.88 7.44 27.33
C THR A 29 -26.96 8.89 26.83
N SER A 30 -27.93 9.19 25.95
CA SER A 30 -28.89 10.32 26.00
C SER A 30 -29.40 10.66 24.59
N PRO A 31 -30.70 11.01 24.42
CA PRO A 31 -31.38 10.94 23.12
C PRO A 31 -31.47 12.30 22.42
N ALA A 32 -31.03 12.38 21.17
CA ALA A 32 -31.65 13.20 20.12
C ALA A 32 -30.98 12.97 18.76
N ALA A 33 -31.80 12.94 17.71
CA ALA A 33 -31.45 12.97 16.29
C ALA A 33 -30.78 11.71 15.70
N ALA A 34 -31.59 10.66 15.53
CA ALA A 34 -31.41 9.75 14.41
C ALA A 34 -31.66 10.52 13.11
N ASN A 35 -30.64 10.72 12.29
CA ASN A 35 -30.83 11.18 10.92
C ASN A 35 -30.60 10.00 9.97
N LYS A 36 -31.64 9.68 9.20
CA LYS A 36 -31.63 8.67 8.14
C LYS A 36 -30.76 9.18 7.00
N SER A 37 -29.63 8.53 6.71
CA SER A 37 -28.94 8.66 5.44
C SER A 37 -29.08 7.35 4.67
N SER A 38 -29.73 7.42 3.51
CA SER A 38 -29.76 6.36 2.51
C SER A 38 -28.34 6.03 2.04
N PRO A 39 -28.02 4.77 1.71
CA PRO A 39 -26.72 4.43 1.12
C PRO A 39 -26.54 5.14 -0.23
N THR A 40 -25.29 5.45 -0.56
CA THR A 40 -24.96 6.03 -1.87
C THR A 40 -25.03 4.95 -2.97
N PRO A 41 -25.30 5.31 -4.25
CA PRO A 41 -25.48 4.33 -5.34
C PRO A 41 -24.30 3.34 -5.53
N ILE A 42 -23.10 3.71 -5.07
CA ILE A 42 -21.88 2.89 -5.16
C ILE A 42 -21.83 1.83 -4.04
N GLU A 43 -22.38 2.13 -2.86
CA GLU A 43 -22.49 1.15 -1.77
C GLU A 43 -23.54 0.07 -2.10
N GLU A 44 -24.62 0.43 -2.80
CA GLU A 44 -25.59 -0.55 -3.33
C GLU A 44 -24.96 -1.45 -4.39
N ALA A 45 -24.11 -0.91 -5.28
CA ALA A 45 -23.42 -1.70 -6.31
C ALA A 45 -22.37 -2.68 -5.71
N ALA A 46 -21.71 -2.32 -4.60
CA ALA A 46 -20.82 -3.21 -3.86
C ALA A 46 -21.56 -4.31 -3.08
N SER A 47 -22.87 -4.12 -2.84
CA SER A 47 -23.77 -5.11 -2.23
C SER A 47 -24.57 -5.94 -3.24
N ALA A 48 -24.48 -5.60 -4.52
CA ALA A 48 -25.21 -6.28 -5.59
C ALA A 48 -24.65 -7.69 -5.82
N ASP A 49 -25.55 -8.66 -5.96
CA ASP A 49 -25.21 -10.06 -6.25
C ASP A 49 -24.26 -10.15 -7.45
N MET A 50 -23.16 -10.89 -7.26
CA MET A 50 -22.25 -11.22 -8.35
C MET A 50 -23.02 -11.83 -9.53
N PRO A 51 -22.66 -11.50 -10.79
CA PRO A 51 -23.25 -12.17 -11.94
C PRO A 51 -23.09 -13.68 -11.77
N LYS A 52 -24.17 -14.44 -12.01
CA LYS A 52 -24.26 -15.88 -11.72
C LYS A 52 -23.08 -16.69 -12.26
N ALA A 53 -22.58 -16.35 -13.45
CA ALA A 53 -21.39 -16.95 -14.06
C ALA A 53 -20.08 -16.67 -13.30
N ALA A 54 -19.93 -15.49 -12.68
CA ALA A 54 -18.79 -15.16 -11.83
C ALA A 54 -18.89 -15.82 -10.44
N SER A 55 -20.10 -16.02 -9.92
CA SER A 55 -20.37 -16.75 -8.67
C SER A 55 -20.06 -18.25 -8.82
N GLU A 56 -20.53 -18.86 -9.91
CA GLU A 56 -20.26 -20.27 -10.24
C GLU A 56 -18.77 -20.52 -10.54
N ALA A 57 -18.11 -19.62 -11.29
CA ALA A 57 -16.67 -19.73 -11.58
C ALA A 57 -15.76 -19.44 -10.37
N ALA A 58 -16.16 -18.55 -9.45
CA ALA A 58 -15.42 -18.31 -8.20
C ALA A 58 -15.51 -19.52 -7.24
N GLY A 59 -16.62 -20.27 -7.28
CA GLY A 59 -16.79 -21.51 -6.52
C GLY A 59 -15.93 -22.69 -7.00
N GLU A 60 -15.54 -22.73 -8.28
CA GLU A 60 -14.69 -23.79 -8.85
C GLU A 60 -13.19 -23.46 -8.87
N ALA A 61 -12.80 -22.17 -8.89
CA ALA A 61 -11.41 -21.76 -9.08
C ALA A 61 -10.63 -21.47 -7.78
N ALA A 62 -11.31 -21.29 -6.65
CA ALA A 62 -10.66 -21.04 -5.36
C ALA A 62 -10.85 -22.26 -4.43
N PRO A 63 -9.80 -22.76 -3.76
CA PRO A 63 -10.03 -23.63 -2.61
C PRO A 63 -10.94 -22.86 -1.63
N ALA A 64 -12.01 -23.50 -1.16
CA ALA A 64 -12.90 -22.91 -0.18
C ALA A 64 -12.06 -22.28 0.94
N PRO A 65 -12.34 -21.02 1.33
CA PRO A 65 -11.59 -20.41 2.43
C PRO A 65 -11.66 -21.37 3.62
N PRO A 66 -10.54 -21.59 4.35
CA PRO A 66 -10.59 -22.38 5.58
C PRO A 66 -11.73 -21.80 6.42
N ALA A 67 -12.58 -22.68 6.96
CA ALA A 67 -13.78 -22.29 7.71
C ALA A 67 -13.41 -21.14 8.64
N VAL A 68 -13.80 -19.92 8.26
CA VAL A 68 -13.36 -18.73 8.98
C VAL A 68 -13.94 -18.89 10.38
N ALA A 69 -13.05 -18.86 11.37
CA ALA A 69 -13.45 -18.99 12.76
C ALA A 69 -14.56 -17.98 13.09
N ALA A 70 -15.34 -18.25 14.14
CA ALA A 70 -16.47 -17.39 14.49
C ALA A 70 -16.07 -15.90 14.47
N ALA A 71 -16.92 -15.10 13.84
CA ALA A 71 -16.80 -13.65 13.71
C ALA A 71 -16.33 -12.98 15.02
N GLY A 72 -15.30 -12.12 14.93
CA GLY A 72 -14.81 -11.32 16.06
C GLY A 72 -13.82 -12.01 17.02
N LEU A 73 -13.49 -13.29 16.81
CA LEU A 73 -12.42 -13.95 17.59
C LEU A 73 -11.06 -13.27 17.38
N GLY A 74 -10.33 -13.09 18.48
CA GLY A 74 -9.01 -12.42 18.51
C GLY A 74 -9.06 -10.90 18.70
N LEU A 75 -10.22 -10.25 18.58
CA LEU A 75 -10.33 -8.79 18.71
C LEU A 75 -9.98 -8.28 20.11
N ASP A 76 -10.45 -8.96 21.16
CA ASP A 76 -10.18 -8.55 22.54
C ASP A 76 -8.72 -8.85 22.93
N ASP A 77 -8.17 -9.98 22.47
CA ASP A 77 -6.75 -10.30 22.61
C ASP A 77 -5.85 -9.27 21.90
N TYR A 78 -6.24 -8.84 20.70
CA TYR A 78 -5.57 -7.77 19.96
C TYR A 78 -5.61 -6.44 20.75
N ARG A 79 -6.77 -6.07 21.30
CA ARG A 79 -6.92 -4.87 22.13
C ARG A 79 -6.07 -4.94 23.40
N ALA A 80 -6.03 -6.10 24.04
CA ALA A 80 -5.19 -6.35 25.21
C ALA A 80 -3.71 -6.23 24.83
N LEU A 81 -3.29 -6.81 23.71
CA LEU A 81 -1.92 -6.68 23.18
C LEU A 81 -1.56 -5.22 22.91
N ARG A 82 -2.45 -4.46 22.26
CA ARG A 82 -2.23 -3.02 22.02
C ARG A 82 -1.97 -2.25 23.31
N LYS A 83 -2.78 -2.52 24.35
CA LYS A 83 -2.63 -1.91 25.67
C LYS A 83 -1.29 -2.30 26.31
N GLN A 84 -0.94 -3.59 26.25
CA GLN A 84 0.31 -4.09 26.80
C GLN A 84 1.53 -3.46 26.11
N LEU A 85 1.53 -3.36 24.78
CA LEU A 85 2.58 -2.70 24.00
C LEU A 85 2.73 -1.22 24.36
N TRP A 86 1.62 -0.55 24.71
CA TRP A 86 1.66 0.82 25.20
C TRP A 86 2.35 0.92 26.55
N GLU A 87 1.97 0.05 27.50
CA GLU A 87 2.54 0.00 28.85
C GLU A 87 4.04 -0.38 28.83
N GLU A 88 4.44 -1.24 27.89
CA GLU A 88 5.85 -1.63 27.64
C GLU A 88 6.68 -0.52 26.97
N GLY A 89 6.06 0.58 26.54
CA GLY A 89 6.74 1.63 25.78
C GLY A 89 7.14 1.20 24.36
N ALA A 90 6.55 0.15 23.80
CA ALA A 90 6.91 -0.38 22.47
C ALA A 90 6.67 0.63 21.35
N PHE A 91 5.76 1.59 21.53
CA PHE A 91 5.50 2.66 20.58
C PHE A 91 6.53 3.80 20.64
N GLU A 92 7.46 3.80 21.60
CA GLU A 92 8.49 4.83 21.67
C GLU A 92 9.59 4.59 20.63
N PRO A 93 9.90 5.59 19.78
CA PRO A 93 10.88 5.42 18.74
C PRO A 93 12.32 5.47 19.27
N ARG A 94 13.16 4.54 18.81
CA ARG A 94 14.60 4.57 19.03
C ARG A 94 15.26 5.53 18.03
N LEU A 95 15.55 6.75 18.47
CA LEU A 95 16.16 7.78 17.61
C LEU A 95 17.48 7.32 16.98
N GLY A 96 18.31 6.57 17.71
CA GLY A 96 19.56 6.01 17.16
C GLY A 96 19.32 5.08 15.96
N PHE A 97 18.28 4.25 16.00
CA PHE A 97 17.91 3.39 14.87
C PHE A 97 17.56 4.23 13.63
N TYR A 98 16.75 5.27 13.80
CA TYR A 98 16.34 6.13 12.70
C TYR A 98 17.46 7.03 12.18
N ALA A 99 18.37 7.49 13.05
CA ALA A 99 19.59 8.18 12.66
C ALA A 99 20.47 7.28 11.79
N CYS A 100 20.70 6.01 12.17
CA CYS A 100 21.43 5.05 11.35
C CYS A 100 20.76 4.83 9.98
N LYS A 101 19.42 4.77 9.93
CA LYS A 101 18.69 4.63 8.67
C LYS A 101 18.81 5.87 7.78
N GLN A 102 18.79 7.07 8.37
CA GLN A 102 19.01 8.31 7.62
C GLN A 102 20.45 8.41 7.10
N LEU A 103 21.44 7.99 7.91
CA LEU A 103 22.84 7.90 7.48
C LEU A 103 23.03 6.88 6.36
N LEU A 104 22.30 5.76 6.37
CA LEU A 104 22.32 4.79 5.27
C LEU A 104 21.82 5.40 3.96
N VAL A 105 20.74 6.18 3.97
CA VAL A 105 20.26 6.92 2.79
C VAL A 105 21.36 7.87 2.28
N ALA A 106 21.93 8.67 3.18
CA ALA A 106 22.97 9.62 2.81
C ALA A 106 24.23 8.93 2.24
N ALA A 107 24.64 7.81 2.83
CA ALA A 107 25.78 7.02 2.36
C ALA A 107 25.51 6.42 0.97
N LEU A 108 24.34 5.84 0.72
CA LEU A 108 23.99 5.28 -0.58
C LEU A 108 23.94 6.36 -1.67
N LEU A 109 23.41 7.55 -1.36
CA LEU A 109 23.44 8.71 -2.26
C LEU A 109 24.89 9.13 -2.57
N ALA A 110 25.72 9.31 -1.54
CA ALA A 110 27.11 9.71 -1.70
C ALA A 110 27.94 8.68 -2.47
N LEU A 111 27.70 7.38 -2.25
CA LEU A 111 28.35 6.30 -3.00
C LEU A 111 27.92 6.31 -4.46
N SER A 112 26.64 6.53 -4.76
CA SER A 112 26.18 6.65 -6.15
C SER A 112 26.87 7.80 -6.89
N VAL A 113 26.98 8.97 -6.25
CA VAL A 113 27.75 10.11 -6.76
C VAL A 113 29.23 9.77 -6.93
N GLY A 114 29.86 9.18 -5.91
CA GLY A 114 31.28 8.84 -5.93
C GLY A 114 31.64 7.83 -7.01
N VAL A 115 30.77 6.85 -7.26
CA VAL A 115 30.95 5.88 -8.37
C VAL A 115 30.95 6.60 -9.71
N LEU A 116 30.01 7.51 -9.96
CA LEU A 116 29.97 8.28 -11.22
C LEU A 116 31.07 9.35 -11.34
N TRP A 117 31.61 9.81 -10.21
CA TRP A 117 32.72 10.77 -10.20
C TRP A 117 34.07 10.13 -10.55
N SER A 118 34.21 8.80 -10.37
CA SER A 118 35.45 8.11 -10.73
C SER A 118 35.71 8.15 -12.24
N GLU A 119 36.97 8.27 -12.66
CA GLU A 119 37.39 8.44 -14.07
C GLU A 119 37.14 7.23 -14.99
N SER A 120 36.49 6.17 -14.48
CA SER A 120 36.01 5.08 -15.31
C SER A 120 34.80 5.54 -16.15
N ASP A 121 34.64 5.00 -17.35
CA ASP A 121 33.41 5.10 -18.15
C ASP A 121 32.98 3.69 -18.58
N SER A 122 32.48 2.91 -17.62
CA SER A 122 32.07 1.52 -17.85
C SER A 122 30.58 1.31 -17.61
N THR A 123 29.97 0.39 -18.36
CA THR A 123 28.57 -0.02 -18.13
C THR A 123 28.35 -0.52 -16.70
N ALA A 124 29.34 -1.20 -16.12
CA ALA A 124 29.27 -1.70 -14.74
C ALA A 124 29.13 -0.57 -13.72
N GLN A 125 29.86 0.53 -13.90
CA GLN A 125 29.77 1.73 -13.07
C GLN A 125 28.42 2.41 -13.16
N LEU A 126 27.87 2.55 -14.37
CA LEU A 126 26.53 3.10 -14.59
C LEU A 126 25.46 2.29 -13.86
N VAL A 127 25.53 0.96 -14.01
CA VAL A 127 24.61 0.02 -13.35
C VAL A 127 24.75 0.09 -11.82
N LEU A 128 25.98 0.06 -11.30
CA LEU A 128 26.23 0.14 -9.86
C LEU A 128 25.70 1.45 -9.27
N ALA A 129 25.96 2.59 -9.91
CA ALA A 129 25.45 3.87 -9.46
C ALA A 129 23.91 3.92 -9.48
N ALA A 130 23.26 3.34 -10.51
CA ALA A 130 21.81 3.28 -10.60
C ALA A 130 21.20 2.42 -9.49
N VAL A 131 21.83 1.27 -9.17
CA VAL A 131 21.45 0.40 -8.05
C VAL A 131 21.60 1.12 -6.71
N LEU A 132 22.74 1.77 -6.46
CA LEU A 132 22.98 2.52 -5.22
C LEU A 132 21.95 3.64 -5.02
N LEU A 133 21.65 4.38 -6.09
CA LEU A 133 20.64 5.44 -6.03
C LEU A 133 19.23 4.87 -5.82
N ALA A 134 18.90 3.75 -6.47
CA ALA A 134 17.61 3.08 -6.29
C ALA A 134 17.43 2.61 -4.84
N LEU A 135 18.46 2.01 -4.26
CA LEU A 135 18.48 1.61 -2.85
C LEU A 135 18.38 2.82 -1.91
N ALA A 136 19.01 3.96 -2.24
CA ALA A 136 18.87 5.18 -1.45
C ALA A 136 17.41 5.68 -1.41
N LEU A 137 16.75 5.75 -2.57
CA LEU A 137 15.34 6.15 -2.68
C LEU A 137 14.42 5.14 -1.99
N GLN A 138 14.72 3.85 -2.10
CA GLN A 138 14.01 2.79 -1.39
C GLN A 138 14.10 2.96 0.14
N GLN A 139 15.30 3.20 0.67
CA GLN A 139 15.47 3.43 2.12
C GLN A 139 14.82 4.74 2.58
N ALA A 140 14.85 5.78 1.75
CA ALA A 140 14.13 7.03 2.01
C ALA A 140 12.62 6.83 2.02
N ALA A 141 12.07 5.99 1.13
CA ALA A 141 10.65 5.64 1.13
C ALA A 141 10.21 5.05 2.48
N PHE A 142 10.99 4.14 3.06
CA PHE A 142 10.70 3.59 4.38
C PHE A 142 10.78 4.63 5.50
N LEU A 143 11.75 5.55 5.45
CA LEU A 143 11.83 6.63 6.43
C LEU A 143 10.65 7.61 6.32
N GLY A 144 10.25 7.95 5.09
CA GLY A 144 9.06 8.77 4.84
C GLY A 144 7.80 8.09 5.36
N HIS A 145 7.63 6.81 5.04
CA HIS A 145 6.55 5.97 5.54
C HIS A 145 6.45 5.99 7.08
N ASP A 146 7.54 5.62 7.77
CA ASP A 146 7.55 5.54 9.22
C ASP A 146 7.31 6.91 9.85
N THR A 147 7.86 7.97 9.26
CA THR A 147 7.69 9.33 9.76
C THR A 147 6.23 9.74 9.71
N LEU A 148 5.58 9.51 8.57
CA LEU A 148 4.19 9.89 8.34
C LEU A 148 3.21 9.07 9.20
N HIS A 149 3.61 7.85 9.60
CA HIS A 149 2.92 7.04 10.61
C HIS A 149 3.25 7.38 12.08
N ASN A 150 4.07 8.41 12.33
CA ASN A 150 4.56 8.80 13.66
C ASN A 150 5.49 7.77 14.34
N GLY A 151 6.08 6.84 13.58
CA GLY A 151 7.00 5.83 14.08
C GLY A 151 8.43 6.33 14.32
N VAL A 152 8.75 7.58 13.97
CA VAL A 152 10.13 8.12 14.02
C VAL A 152 10.37 9.11 15.16
N LEU A 153 9.37 9.95 15.47
CA LEU A 153 9.48 11.02 16.46
C LEU A 153 8.59 10.71 17.68
N SER A 154 9.10 10.97 18.88
CA SER A 154 8.37 10.67 20.14
C SER A 154 7.11 11.51 20.30
N ARG A 155 7.11 12.74 19.77
CA ARG A 155 5.90 13.57 19.72
C ARG A 155 4.94 13.01 18.68
N ARG A 156 3.91 12.29 19.15
CA ARG A 156 2.87 11.71 18.32
C ARG A 156 1.91 12.77 17.80
N GLY A 157 1.37 12.52 16.61
CA GLY A 157 0.41 13.40 15.94
C GLY A 157 1.06 14.38 14.96
N ILE A 158 0.23 15.23 14.38
CA ILE A 158 0.67 16.19 13.36
C ILE A 158 1.58 17.23 14.01
N SER A 159 2.85 17.23 13.59
CA SER A 159 3.85 18.18 14.06
C SER A 159 4.70 18.69 12.90
N ALA A 160 5.22 19.91 13.02
CA ALA A 160 6.09 20.49 12.00
C ALA A 160 7.34 19.64 11.74
N ALA A 161 7.88 18.99 12.78
CA ALA A 161 9.03 18.09 12.65
C ALA A 161 8.69 16.81 11.87
N ARG A 162 7.53 16.20 12.14
CA ARG A 162 7.02 15.06 11.38
C ARG A 162 6.84 15.43 9.91
N ASP A 163 6.16 16.53 9.65
CA ASP A 163 5.85 16.96 8.29
C ASP A 163 7.13 17.32 7.51
N LEU A 164 8.09 18.00 8.16
CA LEU A 164 9.38 18.32 7.54
C LEU A 164 10.20 17.06 7.22
N LEU A 165 10.27 16.11 8.15
CA LEU A 165 11.02 14.87 7.94
C LEU A 165 10.34 13.96 6.88
N GLY A 166 9.00 13.96 6.85
CA GLY A 166 8.20 13.32 5.81
C GLY A 166 8.43 13.98 4.44
N GLN A 167 8.43 15.30 4.38
CA GLN A 167 8.74 16.06 3.16
C GLN A 167 10.17 15.88 2.71
N LEU A 168 11.14 15.76 3.61
CA LEU A 168 12.52 15.46 3.27
C LEU A 168 12.63 14.10 2.57
N ASN A 169 12.14 13.04 3.20
CA ASN A 169 12.34 11.69 2.69
C ASN A 169 11.37 11.32 1.56
N ALA A 170 10.07 11.59 1.71
CA ALA A 170 9.07 11.30 0.68
C ALA A 170 9.08 12.35 -0.45
N GLY A 171 9.18 13.63 -0.11
CA GLY A 171 9.14 14.73 -1.08
C GLY A 171 10.47 15.01 -1.76
N ALA A 172 11.50 15.40 -1.01
CA ALA A 172 12.77 15.84 -1.59
C ALA A 172 13.63 14.67 -2.08
N VAL A 173 13.77 13.58 -1.32
CA VAL A 173 14.59 12.43 -1.74
C VAL A 173 13.81 11.53 -2.69
N LEU A 174 12.58 11.13 -2.33
CA LEU A 174 11.76 10.23 -3.15
C LEU A 174 10.87 10.93 -4.19
N GLY A 175 10.66 12.25 -4.15
CA GLY A 175 9.93 12.96 -5.22
C GLY A 175 8.40 12.81 -5.23
N ILE A 176 7.78 12.31 -4.16
CA ILE A 176 6.33 12.08 -4.09
C ILE A 176 5.64 13.03 -3.10
N SER A 177 4.33 13.22 -3.26
CA SER A 177 3.57 14.04 -2.33
C SER A 177 3.38 13.29 -1.02
N SER A 178 4.01 13.78 0.06
CA SER A 178 3.83 13.24 1.41
C SER A 178 2.38 13.31 1.88
N THR A 179 1.65 14.35 1.47
CA THR A 179 0.25 14.55 1.83
C THR A 179 -0.68 13.59 1.08
N MET A 180 -0.47 13.40 -0.23
CA MET A 180 -1.19 12.40 -1.03
C MET A 180 -0.98 11.01 -0.41
N TRP A 181 0.29 10.64 -0.23
CA TRP A 181 0.66 9.34 0.29
C TRP A 181 0.06 9.11 1.68
N LEU A 182 0.17 10.06 2.60
CA LEU A 182 -0.40 9.94 3.95
C LEU A 182 -1.91 9.71 3.92
N ASN A 183 -2.63 10.47 3.10
CA ASN A 183 -4.09 10.38 3.03
C ASN A 183 -4.54 9.05 2.40
N GLU A 184 -3.94 8.66 1.27
CA GLU A 184 -4.28 7.42 0.58
C GLU A 184 -3.88 6.20 1.40
N HIS A 185 -2.69 6.22 1.98
CA HIS A 185 -2.19 5.09 2.75
C HIS A 185 -2.93 4.91 4.08
N ASN A 186 -3.31 6.00 4.77
CA ASN A 186 -4.17 5.87 5.95
C ASN A 186 -5.56 5.33 5.59
N ALA A 187 -6.10 5.68 4.42
CA ALA A 187 -7.34 5.09 3.94
C ALA A 187 -7.17 3.61 3.59
N HIS A 188 -6.04 3.22 3.00
CA HIS A 188 -5.69 1.82 2.77
C HIS A 188 -5.66 1.02 4.09
N HIS A 189 -5.00 1.51 5.15
CA HIS A 189 -5.04 0.87 6.48
C HIS A 189 -6.46 0.66 7.02
N ALA A 190 -7.38 1.58 6.72
CA ALA A 190 -8.76 1.49 7.17
C ALA A 190 -9.62 0.53 6.34
N TYR A 191 -9.30 0.36 5.06
CA TYR A 191 -10.13 -0.34 4.08
C TYR A 191 -9.31 -1.29 3.21
N THR A 192 -8.30 -1.96 3.78
CA THR A 192 -7.32 -2.77 3.06
C THR A 192 -8.02 -3.71 2.08
N LEU A 193 -7.78 -3.51 0.77
CA LEU A 193 -8.38 -4.27 -0.33
C LEU A 193 -9.92 -4.33 -0.36
N ARG A 194 -10.61 -3.39 0.28
CA ARG A 194 -12.05 -3.28 0.14
C ARG A 194 -12.36 -2.82 -1.30
N PRO A 195 -13.16 -3.57 -2.07
CA PRO A 195 -13.39 -3.29 -3.49
C PRO A 195 -13.79 -1.83 -3.73
N HIS A 196 -13.06 -1.16 -4.61
CA HIS A 196 -13.29 0.23 -5.03
C HIS A 196 -13.18 1.31 -3.93
N GLN A 197 -12.85 0.94 -2.69
CA GLN A 197 -12.72 1.89 -1.57
C GLN A 197 -11.26 2.08 -1.10
N ASP A 198 -10.38 1.15 -1.45
CA ASP A 198 -8.94 1.27 -1.22
C ASP A 198 -8.26 2.12 -2.32
N PRO A 199 -7.82 3.35 -2.02
CA PRO A 199 -7.26 4.23 -3.05
C PRO A 199 -5.88 3.77 -3.56
N GLN A 200 -5.18 2.90 -2.83
CA GLN A 200 -3.87 2.37 -3.26
C GLN A 200 -4.01 1.19 -4.22
N PHE A 201 -5.17 0.55 -4.23
CA PHE A 201 -5.48 -0.66 -4.98
C PHE A 201 -6.66 -0.44 -5.94
N THR A 202 -6.65 0.70 -6.63
CA THR A 202 -7.62 1.03 -7.68
C THR A 202 -6.94 1.02 -9.05
N TYR A 203 -7.13 -0.06 -9.82
CA TYR A 203 -6.42 -0.28 -11.09
C TYR A 203 -7.33 -0.36 -12.33
N PHE A 204 -8.62 -0.04 -12.22
CA PHE A 204 -9.49 0.01 -13.39
C PHE A 204 -8.92 0.97 -14.45
N PRO A 205 -8.89 0.62 -15.74
CA PRO A 205 -9.32 -0.66 -16.35
C PRO A 205 -8.17 -1.67 -16.61
N LEU A 206 -7.00 -1.49 -15.99
CA LEU A 206 -5.76 -2.20 -16.30
C LEU A 206 -5.66 -3.59 -15.64
N TRP A 207 -5.84 -3.68 -14.33
CA TRP A 207 -5.61 -4.92 -13.57
C TRP A 207 -6.78 -5.26 -12.66
N LEU A 208 -7.38 -6.42 -12.90
CA LEU A 208 -8.43 -6.97 -12.06
C LEU A 208 -7.75 -7.78 -10.94
N GLN A 209 -7.92 -7.33 -9.70
CA GLN A 209 -7.29 -7.94 -8.53
C GLN A 209 -8.24 -8.85 -7.74
N SER A 210 -9.54 -8.80 -8.02
CA SER A 210 -10.54 -9.70 -7.43
C SER A 210 -11.82 -9.76 -8.28
N ALA A 211 -12.48 -10.92 -8.27
CA ALA A 211 -13.80 -11.06 -8.88
C ALA A 211 -14.85 -10.13 -8.25
N LYS A 212 -14.68 -9.74 -6.98
CA LYS A 212 -15.56 -8.82 -6.27
C LYS A 212 -15.53 -7.39 -6.83
N GLU A 213 -14.51 -7.04 -7.62
CA GLU A 213 -14.43 -5.72 -8.27
C GLU A 213 -15.24 -5.64 -9.57
N ILE A 214 -15.63 -6.78 -10.15
CA ILE A 214 -16.29 -6.83 -11.47
C ILE A 214 -17.58 -5.99 -11.45
N GLY A 215 -18.38 -6.10 -10.40
CA GLY A 215 -19.60 -5.31 -10.24
C GLY A 215 -19.31 -3.80 -10.19
N CYS A 216 -18.30 -3.39 -9.41
CA CYS A 216 -17.86 -2.00 -9.33
C CYS A 216 -17.37 -1.48 -10.69
N TRP A 217 -16.55 -2.27 -11.40
CA TRP A 217 -16.02 -1.91 -12.71
C TRP A 217 -17.11 -1.78 -13.76
N MET A 218 -18.14 -2.63 -13.71
CA MET A 218 -19.30 -2.50 -14.60
C MET A 218 -20.07 -1.21 -14.36
N ALA A 219 -20.13 -0.71 -13.12
CA ALA A 219 -20.79 0.55 -12.79
C ALA A 219 -20.04 1.78 -13.34
N GLU A 220 -18.72 1.68 -13.55
CA GLU A 220 -17.89 2.73 -14.17
C GLU A 220 -18.04 2.79 -15.70
N LEU A 221 -18.62 1.76 -16.32
CA LEU A 221 -18.83 1.74 -17.77
C LEU A 221 -19.95 2.70 -18.20
N PRO A 222 -19.96 3.12 -19.49
CA PRO A 222 -21.13 3.77 -20.06
C PRO A 222 -22.40 2.95 -19.80
N LYS A 223 -23.53 3.63 -19.54
CA LYS A 223 -24.77 2.98 -19.09
C LYS A 223 -25.28 1.90 -20.05
N GLU A 224 -25.24 2.11 -21.35
CA GLU A 224 -25.75 1.15 -22.34
C GLU A 224 -25.17 1.38 -23.74
N GLY A 225 -25.49 0.49 -24.66
CA GLY A 225 -25.21 0.65 -26.09
C GLY A 225 -23.82 0.18 -26.54
N VAL A 226 -23.42 0.65 -27.73
CA VAL A 226 -22.20 0.20 -28.40
C VAL A 226 -20.93 0.61 -27.63
N SER A 227 -20.94 1.80 -27.03
CA SER A 227 -19.81 2.30 -26.22
C SER A 227 -19.53 1.43 -25.00
N ARG A 228 -20.57 0.99 -24.27
CA ARG A 228 -20.44 0.05 -23.14
C ARG A 228 -19.79 -1.26 -23.59
N ARG A 229 -20.28 -1.85 -24.68
CA ARG A 229 -19.71 -3.10 -25.23
C ARG A 229 -18.27 -2.93 -25.69
N LEU A 230 -17.94 -1.82 -26.35
CA LEU A 230 -16.56 -1.53 -26.78
C LEU A 230 -15.62 -1.33 -25.59
N ALA A 231 -16.04 -0.54 -24.59
CA ALA A 231 -15.28 -0.33 -23.36
C ALA A 231 -15.03 -1.66 -22.63
N TRP A 232 -16.06 -2.50 -22.47
CA TRP A 232 -15.91 -3.81 -21.85
C TRP A 232 -14.99 -4.75 -22.62
N ARG A 233 -15.05 -4.75 -23.95
CA ARG A 233 -14.08 -5.51 -24.77
C ARG A 233 -12.66 -5.01 -24.57
N GLY A 234 -12.46 -3.70 -24.39
CA GLY A 234 -11.17 -3.11 -24.03
C GLY A 234 -10.68 -3.56 -22.66
N VAL A 235 -11.54 -3.51 -21.63
CA VAL A 235 -11.23 -4.03 -20.28
C VAL A 235 -10.82 -5.51 -20.36
N LYS A 236 -11.60 -6.35 -21.04
CA LYS A 236 -11.29 -7.77 -21.24
C LYS A 236 -9.95 -7.98 -21.94
N LEU A 237 -9.60 -7.15 -22.94
CA LEU A 237 -8.32 -7.23 -23.62
C LEU A 237 -7.13 -6.93 -22.69
N LEU A 238 -7.24 -5.87 -21.88
CA LEU A 238 -6.20 -5.48 -20.91
C LEU A 238 -6.03 -6.56 -19.84
N VAL A 239 -7.14 -7.00 -19.25
CA VAL A 239 -7.15 -8.03 -18.20
C VAL A 239 -6.68 -9.38 -18.73
N ARG A 240 -6.95 -9.76 -19.99
CA ARG A 240 -6.49 -11.02 -20.58
C ARG A 240 -4.97 -11.21 -20.49
N VAL A 241 -4.21 -10.12 -20.58
CA VAL A 241 -2.74 -10.15 -20.57
C VAL A 241 -2.14 -9.63 -19.26
N GLN A 242 -2.95 -9.35 -18.23
CA GLN A 242 -2.47 -8.72 -17.00
C GLN A 242 -1.34 -9.49 -16.30
N HIS A 243 -1.41 -10.82 -16.29
CA HIS A 243 -0.38 -11.68 -15.70
C HIS A 243 0.98 -11.59 -16.41
N ILE A 244 1.01 -11.12 -17.66
CA ILE A 244 2.24 -10.89 -18.43
C ILE A 244 2.69 -9.44 -18.26
N THR A 245 1.75 -8.50 -18.23
CA THR A 245 2.05 -7.06 -18.22
C THR A 245 2.27 -6.50 -16.83
N PHE A 246 1.84 -7.18 -15.76
CA PHE A 246 1.92 -6.70 -14.38
C PHE A 246 3.34 -6.28 -13.99
N LEU A 247 4.31 -7.21 -13.98
CA LEU A 247 5.68 -6.88 -13.59
C LEU A 247 6.34 -5.86 -14.52
N PRO A 248 6.30 -5.99 -15.86
CA PRO A 248 6.89 -4.99 -16.76
C PRO A 248 6.34 -3.58 -16.55
N ILE A 249 5.02 -3.42 -16.38
CA ILE A 249 4.41 -2.10 -16.18
C ILE A 249 4.73 -1.57 -14.77
N VAL A 250 4.66 -2.38 -13.71
CA VAL A 250 5.02 -1.93 -12.36
C VAL A 250 6.47 -1.41 -12.34
N LEU A 251 7.40 -2.16 -12.94
CA LEU A 251 8.81 -1.77 -12.97
C LEU A 251 9.06 -0.58 -13.89
N ALA A 252 8.56 -0.60 -15.14
CA ALA A 252 8.90 0.41 -16.13
C ALA A 252 8.07 1.70 -16.02
N ILE A 253 6.84 1.63 -15.52
CA ILE A 253 5.87 2.75 -15.54
C ILE A 253 5.46 3.17 -14.14
N GLY A 254 5.37 2.23 -13.18
CA GLY A 254 4.82 2.48 -11.84
C GLY A 254 5.44 3.70 -11.15
N ARG A 255 6.76 3.85 -11.21
CA ARG A 255 7.47 4.98 -10.63
C ARG A 255 7.10 6.33 -11.27
N TYR A 256 7.05 6.39 -12.60
CA TYR A 256 6.67 7.61 -13.33
C TYR A 256 5.20 7.98 -13.09
N ASN A 257 4.32 6.97 -13.05
CA ASN A 257 2.93 7.16 -12.69
C ASN A 257 2.81 7.77 -11.28
N PHE A 258 3.55 7.25 -10.30
CA PHE A 258 3.51 7.74 -8.92
C PHE A 258 3.99 9.20 -8.78
N LEU A 259 5.01 9.59 -9.57
CA LEU A 259 5.44 11.00 -9.68
C LEU A 259 4.34 11.88 -10.30
N ALA A 260 3.72 11.43 -11.39
CA ALA A 260 2.68 12.17 -12.09
C ALA A 260 1.44 12.40 -11.20
N ILE A 261 0.90 11.34 -10.57
CA ILE A 261 -0.25 11.47 -9.68
C ILE A 261 0.07 12.35 -8.46
N SER A 262 1.30 12.29 -7.94
CA SER A 262 1.76 13.15 -6.85
C SER A 262 1.69 14.64 -7.23
N TRP A 263 2.15 15.00 -8.42
CA TRP A 263 2.11 16.39 -8.89
C TRP A 263 0.67 16.85 -9.15
N VAL A 264 -0.12 16.00 -9.79
CA VAL A 264 -1.54 16.25 -10.04
C VAL A 264 -2.29 16.48 -8.72
N TYR A 265 -2.07 15.64 -7.72
CA TYR A 265 -2.63 15.80 -6.38
C TYR A 265 -2.16 17.11 -5.75
N ALA A 266 -0.84 17.35 -5.69
CA ALA A 266 -0.28 18.49 -4.98
C ALA A 266 -0.77 19.84 -5.55
N VAL A 267 -0.89 19.94 -6.88
CA VAL A 267 -1.47 21.13 -7.54
C VAL A 267 -2.94 21.30 -7.21
N ARG A 268 -3.75 20.23 -7.34
CA ARG A 268 -5.20 20.28 -7.05
C ARG A 268 -5.50 20.60 -5.59
N ALA A 269 -4.75 19.99 -4.67
CA ALA A 269 -4.86 20.20 -3.24
C ALA A 269 -4.19 21.50 -2.76
N ARG A 270 -3.49 22.24 -3.65
CA ARG A 270 -2.67 23.41 -3.30
C ARG A 270 -1.65 23.12 -2.18
N ALA A 271 -1.09 21.91 -2.19
CA ALA A 271 -0.11 21.45 -1.22
C ALA A 271 1.28 22.03 -1.55
N TRP A 272 1.46 23.33 -1.35
CA TRP A 272 2.66 24.07 -1.78
C TRP A 272 3.96 23.51 -1.18
N ARG A 273 3.93 23.00 0.06
CA ARG A 273 5.11 22.39 0.69
C ARG A 273 5.53 21.10 -0.01
N ASP A 274 4.57 20.27 -0.39
CA ASP A 274 4.82 19.06 -1.18
C ASP A 274 5.37 19.43 -2.56
N MET A 275 4.80 20.45 -3.21
CA MET A 275 5.32 20.96 -4.49
C MET A 275 6.76 21.47 -4.37
N LEU A 276 7.12 22.16 -3.28
CA LEU A 276 8.49 22.60 -3.03
C LEU A 276 9.43 21.42 -2.82
N ALA A 277 9.05 20.44 -2.01
CA ALA A 277 9.87 19.27 -1.75
C ALA A 277 10.06 18.43 -3.02
N MET A 278 8.99 18.15 -3.76
CA MET A 278 9.05 17.44 -5.04
C MET A 278 9.77 18.26 -6.13
N GLY A 279 9.65 19.58 -6.11
CA GLY A 279 10.45 20.47 -6.97
C GLY A 279 11.94 20.35 -6.66
N ALA A 280 12.31 20.31 -5.37
CA ALA A 280 13.67 20.04 -4.96
C ALA A 280 14.16 18.68 -5.48
N HIS A 281 13.31 17.64 -5.46
CA HIS A 281 13.63 16.34 -6.08
C HIS A 281 13.97 16.48 -7.56
N LEU A 282 13.11 17.12 -8.34
CA LEU A 282 13.35 17.34 -9.78
C LEU A 282 14.65 18.11 -10.02
N LEU A 283 14.96 19.11 -9.20
CA LEU A 283 16.16 19.91 -9.32
C LEU A 283 17.43 19.11 -9.02
N TRP A 284 17.51 18.44 -7.87
CA TRP A 284 18.74 17.71 -7.53
C TRP A 284 18.91 16.47 -8.40
N PHE A 285 17.83 15.74 -8.73
CA PHE A 285 17.93 14.56 -9.59
C PHE A 285 18.27 14.97 -11.03
N GLY A 286 17.67 16.06 -11.52
CA GLY A 286 18.03 16.65 -12.81
C GLY A 286 19.48 17.08 -12.87
N ALA A 287 19.98 17.75 -11.83
CA ALA A 287 21.39 18.12 -11.71
C ALA A 287 22.31 16.89 -11.63
N PHE A 288 21.96 15.87 -10.84
CA PHE A 288 22.68 14.60 -10.78
C PHE A 288 22.84 13.99 -12.17
N VAL A 289 21.75 13.84 -12.92
CA VAL A 289 21.75 13.24 -14.26
C VAL A 289 22.49 14.13 -15.27
N ALA A 290 22.30 15.45 -15.22
CA ALA A 290 22.91 16.37 -16.18
C ALA A 290 24.43 16.52 -15.98
N LEU A 291 24.87 16.59 -14.73
CA LEU A 291 26.26 16.87 -14.36
C LEU A 291 27.14 15.61 -14.31
N LEU A 292 26.59 14.46 -13.90
CA LEU A 292 27.38 13.24 -13.70
C LEU A 292 27.34 12.27 -14.88
N LEU A 293 26.45 12.47 -15.85
CA LEU A 293 26.34 11.61 -17.03
C LEU A 293 26.60 12.43 -18.30
N PRO A 294 27.69 12.14 -19.04
CA PRO A 294 28.16 13.02 -20.11
C PRO A 294 27.30 12.94 -21.38
N THR A 295 26.75 11.78 -21.71
CA THR A 295 25.99 11.58 -22.96
C THR A 295 24.49 11.44 -22.71
N ASN A 296 23.67 11.87 -23.68
CA ASN A 296 22.22 11.68 -23.63
C ASN A 296 21.80 10.20 -23.58
N SER A 297 22.59 9.32 -24.19
CA SER A 297 22.36 7.87 -24.14
C SER A 297 22.50 7.32 -22.73
N GLN A 298 23.61 7.64 -22.03
CA GLN A 298 23.82 7.25 -20.64
C GLN A 298 22.77 7.83 -19.71
N ARG A 299 22.37 9.10 -19.91
CA ARG A 299 21.28 9.73 -19.14
C ARG A 299 19.98 8.94 -19.25
N LEU A 300 19.57 8.58 -20.48
CA LEU A 300 18.36 7.80 -20.71
C LEU A 300 18.46 6.41 -20.08
N GLN A 301 19.56 5.69 -20.33
CA GLN A 301 19.80 4.35 -19.78
C GLN A 301 19.78 4.37 -18.25
N PHE A 302 20.43 5.35 -17.64
CA PHE A 302 20.48 5.50 -16.18
C PHE A 302 19.09 5.75 -15.60
N VAL A 303 18.34 6.72 -16.13
CA VAL A 303 17.00 7.05 -15.61
C VAL A 303 16.05 5.86 -15.73
N VAL A 304 16.06 5.17 -16.88
CA VAL A 304 15.24 3.97 -17.09
C VAL A 304 15.62 2.87 -16.11
N LEU A 305 16.90 2.55 -15.98
CA LEU A 305 17.39 1.50 -15.08
C LEU A 305 17.11 1.84 -13.60
N HIS A 306 17.52 3.02 -13.16
CA HIS A 306 17.36 3.49 -11.79
C HIS A 306 15.90 3.42 -11.33
N TYR A 307 14.97 4.00 -12.10
CA TYR A 307 13.55 3.98 -11.70
C TYR A 307 12.91 2.61 -11.82
N SER A 308 13.37 1.76 -12.74
CA SER A 308 12.94 0.35 -12.78
C SER A 308 13.36 -0.41 -11.52
N LEU A 309 14.58 -0.17 -11.03
CA LEU A 309 15.09 -0.80 -9.81
C LEU A 309 14.34 -0.32 -8.55
N VAL A 310 13.95 0.95 -8.48
CA VAL A 310 13.06 1.46 -7.40
C VAL A 310 11.72 0.71 -7.41
N GLY A 311 11.23 0.31 -8.58
CA GLY A 311 10.00 -0.46 -8.76
C GLY A 311 10.02 -1.85 -8.09
N ILE A 312 11.19 -2.45 -7.83
CA ILE A 312 11.28 -3.76 -7.16
C ILE A 312 10.66 -3.70 -5.75
N LEU A 313 10.87 -2.61 -5.01
CA LEU A 313 10.22 -2.42 -3.72
C LEU A 313 8.70 -2.33 -3.87
N HIS A 314 8.22 -1.63 -4.89
CA HIS A 314 6.80 -1.50 -5.13
C HIS A 314 6.14 -2.87 -5.32
N VAL A 315 6.83 -3.79 -6.03
CA VAL A 315 6.37 -5.19 -6.15
C VAL A 315 6.22 -5.85 -4.77
N GLN A 316 7.19 -5.69 -3.84
CA GLN A 316 7.05 -6.23 -2.48
C GLN A 316 5.81 -5.72 -1.75
N LEU A 317 5.58 -4.41 -1.79
CA LEU A 317 4.43 -3.81 -1.11
C LEU A 317 3.12 -4.28 -1.74
N LEU A 318 3.05 -4.37 -3.07
CA LEU A 318 1.90 -4.91 -3.79
C LEU A 318 1.63 -6.36 -3.42
N VAL A 319 2.61 -7.25 -3.52
CA VAL A 319 2.41 -8.68 -3.24
C VAL A 319 2.20 -8.98 -1.76
N SER A 320 2.32 -8.00 -0.85
CA SER A 320 1.90 -8.19 0.53
C SER A 320 0.38 -8.08 0.72
N HIS A 321 -0.34 -7.57 -0.28
CA HIS A 321 -1.80 -7.41 -0.28
C HIS A 321 -2.45 -8.11 -1.47
N LEU A 322 -1.95 -7.91 -2.69
CA LEU A 322 -2.49 -8.57 -3.88
C LEU A 322 -2.58 -10.09 -3.69
N CYS A 323 -3.67 -10.66 -4.19
CA CYS A 323 -3.91 -12.10 -4.16
C CYS A 323 -4.02 -12.64 -2.72
N THR A 324 -4.48 -11.78 -1.81
CA THR A 324 -5.11 -12.15 -0.54
C THR A 324 -6.63 -11.94 -0.66
N GLU A 325 -7.40 -12.26 0.39
CA GLU A 325 -8.85 -12.11 0.27
C GLU A 325 -9.25 -10.63 0.21
N GLN A 326 -10.34 -10.35 -0.50
CA GLN A 326 -10.99 -9.04 -0.48
C GLN A 326 -12.35 -9.17 0.18
N PHE A 327 -12.73 -8.18 0.98
CA PHE A 327 -13.99 -8.16 1.71
C PHE A 327 -14.77 -6.89 1.39
N THR A 328 -16.06 -7.04 1.14
CA THR A 328 -17.02 -5.93 1.13
C THR A 328 -17.15 -5.34 2.52
N ALA A 329 -17.72 -4.14 2.64
CA ALA A 329 -17.94 -3.51 3.94
C ALA A 329 -18.79 -4.37 4.91
N ALA A 330 -19.74 -5.15 4.38
CA ALA A 330 -20.57 -6.05 5.18
C ALA A 330 -19.80 -7.26 5.71
N GLU A 331 -18.93 -7.85 4.88
CA GLU A 331 -18.06 -8.97 5.27
C GLU A 331 -16.97 -8.51 6.24
N GLU A 332 -16.33 -7.36 6.00
CA GLU A 332 -15.37 -6.80 6.95
C GLU A 332 -16.00 -6.58 8.32
N LYS A 333 -17.21 -6.03 8.35
CA LYS A 333 -17.98 -5.83 9.57
C LYS A 333 -18.26 -7.13 10.31
N SER A 334 -18.51 -8.23 9.59
CA SER A 334 -18.75 -9.53 10.23
C SER A 334 -17.45 -10.15 10.75
N LEU A 335 -16.33 -10.01 10.06
CA LEU A 335 -15.02 -10.52 10.48
C LEU A 335 -14.48 -9.80 11.72
N GLY A 336 -14.64 -8.47 11.76
CA GLY A 336 -13.97 -7.60 12.72
C GLY A 336 -12.51 -7.31 12.35
N LEU A 337 -11.99 -6.19 12.88
CA LEU A 337 -10.70 -5.60 12.46
C LEU A 337 -9.54 -6.61 12.45
N PHE A 338 -9.39 -7.42 13.49
CA PHE A 338 -8.25 -8.33 13.61
C PHE A 338 -8.24 -9.39 12.49
N GLN A 339 -9.36 -10.09 12.30
CA GLN A 339 -9.47 -11.12 11.27
C GLN A 339 -9.36 -10.51 9.87
N PHE A 340 -10.04 -9.38 9.66
CA PHE A 340 -9.98 -8.64 8.41
C PHE A 340 -8.54 -8.33 8.00
N GLN A 341 -7.75 -7.69 8.88
CA GLN A 341 -6.38 -7.31 8.56
C GLN A 341 -5.47 -8.53 8.29
N LEU A 342 -5.66 -9.65 9.00
CA LEU A 342 -4.89 -10.87 8.76
C LEU A 342 -5.23 -11.55 7.42
N LEU A 343 -6.49 -11.46 6.99
CA LEU A 343 -6.96 -12.10 5.77
C LEU A 343 -6.60 -11.26 4.52
N THR A 344 -6.62 -9.93 4.62
CA THR A 344 -6.27 -8.99 3.53
C THR A 344 -4.78 -8.65 3.43
N THR A 345 -3.95 -9.28 4.28
CA THR A 345 -2.52 -8.97 4.37
C THR A 345 -1.69 -10.23 4.51
N ARG A 346 -0.46 -10.18 4.00
CA ARG A 346 0.54 -11.25 4.07
C ARG A 346 1.90 -10.68 4.46
N ASN A 347 2.64 -11.44 5.25
CA ASN A 347 4.06 -11.20 5.50
C ASN A 347 4.96 -11.87 4.46
N ILE A 348 6.11 -11.27 4.22
CA ILE A 348 7.18 -11.84 3.40
C ILE A 348 8.24 -12.44 4.33
N SER A 349 8.47 -13.75 4.23
CA SER A 349 9.49 -14.41 5.03
C SER A 349 10.87 -13.88 4.64
N SER A 350 11.66 -13.49 5.63
CA SER A 350 12.98 -12.91 5.41
C SER A 350 13.97 -13.35 6.49
N GLU A 351 15.24 -13.39 6.08
CA GLU A 351 16.36 -13.73 6.95
C GLU A 351 16.95 -12.47 7.56
N TRP A 352 17.73 -12.64 8.63
CA TRP A 352 18.33 -11.52 9.36
C TRP A 352 19.10 -10.53 8.47
N TRP A 353 19.70 -11.03 7.39
CA TRP A 353 20.51 -10.25 6.43
C TRP A 353 19.68 -9.57 5.34
N SER A 354 18.41 -9.95 5.11
CA SER A 354 17.56 -9.34 4.07
C SER A 354 16.56 -8.30 4.63
N HIS A 355 16.43 -8.15 5.94
CA HIS A 355 15.55 -7.14 6.55
C HIS A 355 15.88 -5.71 6.15
N TRP A 356 17.15 -5.38 5.93
CA TRP A 356 17.50 -4.03 5.51
C TRP A 356 16.92 -3.73 4.12
N PHE A 357 16.84 -4.73 3.25
CA PHE A 357 16.28 -4.62 1.91
C PHE A 357 14.76 -4.44 1.99
N HIS A 358 14.07 -5.31 2.74
CA HIS A 358 12.62 -5.23 2.90
C HIS A 358 12.13 -4.07 3.78
N GLY A 359 13.04 -3.48 4.55
CA GLY A 359 12.81 -2.24 5.29
C GLY A 359 12.02 -2.38 6.59
N GLY A 360 11.74 -3.61 7.05
CA GLY A 360 10.79 -3.91 8.13
C GLY A 360 9.35 -4.07 7.63
N LEU A 361 9.09 -3.74 6.37
CA LEU A 361 7.78 -3.82 5.72
C LEU A 361 7.54 -5.15 4.99
N GLU A 362 8.35 -6.15 5.29
CA GLU A 362 8.02 -7.55 5.13
C GLU A 362 7.02 -8.04 6.20
N LEU A 363 6.86 -7.31 7.32
CA LEU A 363 5.94 -7.60 8.42
C LEU A 363 4.68 -6.73 8.30
N GLN A 364 3.96 -6.89 7.19
CA GLN A 364 2.76 -6.11 6.88
C GLN A 364 1.58 -6.41 7.80
N ILE A 365 1.43 -7.65 8.28
CA ILE A 365 0.36 -8.01 9.22
C ILE A 365 0.49 -7.17 10.50
N GLU A 366 1.69 -7.15 11.09
CA GLU A 366 1.97 -6.35 12.29
C GLU A 366 1.83 -4.85 12.00
N HIS A 367 2.30 -4.40 10.84
CA HIS A 367 2.20 -3.01 10.43
C HIS A 367 0.74 -2.55 10.30
N HIS A 368 -0.14 -3.35 9.66
CA HIS A 368 -1.55 -3.03 9.49
C HIS A 368 -2.35 -3.06 10.80
N LEU A 369 -1.99 -3.97 11.71
CA LEU A 369 -2.58 -3.98 13.06
C LEU A 369 -2.08 -2.81 13.93
N PHE A 370 -0.81 -2.42 13.78
CA PHE A 370 -0.15 -1.41 14.60
C PHE A 370 0.65 -0.39 13.76
N PRO A 371 0.01 0.45 12.93
CA PRO A 371 0.74 1.29 11.96
C PRO A 371 1.66 2.33 12.60
N GLN A 372 1.34 2.76 13.83
CA GLN A 372 2.17 3.65 14.65
C GLN A 372 3.40 3.00 15.27
N LEU A 373 3.48 1.66 15.28
CA LEU A 373 4.59 0.98 15.91
C LEU A 373 5.86 1.25 15.09
N PRO A 374 6.95 1.74 15.71
CA PRO A 374 8.21 1.90 15.02
C PRO A 374 8.67 0.56 14.39
N ARG A 375 9.12 0.59 13.13
CA ARG A 375 9.41 -0.65 12.38
C ARG A 375 10.39 -1.62 13.05
N HIS A 376 11.29 -1.10 13.91
CA HIS A 376 12.25 -1.93 14.65
C HIS A 376 11.60 -2.81 15.74
N GLN A 377 10.31 -2.62 16.02
CA GLN A 377 9.53 -3.39 16.97
C GLN A 377 8.65 -4.47 16.30
N LEU A 378 8.34 -4.32 15.01
CA LEU A 378 7.43 -5.22 14.30
C LEU A 378 7.85 -6.69 14.46
N ARG A 379 9.15 -6.98 14.32
CA ARG A 379 9.65 -8.35 14.46
C ARG A 379 9.50 -8.91 15.89
N ALA A 380 9.68 -8.06 16.89
CA ALA A 380 9.55 -8.47 18.29
C ALA A 380 8.09 -8.82 18.64
N ILE A 381 7.12 -8.17 17.99
CA ILE A 381 5.69 -8.41 18.25
C ILE A 381 5.09 -9.50 17.38
N ALA A 382 5.69 -9.85 16.24
CA ALA A 382 5.15 -10.85 15.31
C ALA A 382 4.79 -12.20 15.97
N PRO A 383 5.60 -12.79 16.88
CA PRO A 383 5.21 -14.01 17.58
C PRO A 383 3.96 -13.84 18.46
N ARG A 384 3.75 -12.65 19.04
CA ARG A 384 2.57 -12.35 19.88
C ARG A 384 1.32 -12.22 19.02
N VAL A 385 1.42 -11.60 17.84
CA VAL A 385 0.32 -11.52 16.87
C VAL A 385 -0.03 -12.91 16.34
N ARG A 386 0.97 -13.72 15.97
CA ARG A 386 0.76 -15.11 15.54
C ARG A 386 0.04 -15.94 16.61
N ALA A 387 0.44 -15.82 17.88
CA ALA A 387 -0.24 -16.54 18.96
C ALA A 387 -1.72 -16.15 19.11
N ILE A 388 -2.09 -14.90 18.82
CA ILE A 388 -3.50 -14.48 18.78
C ILE A 388 -4.20 -15.09 17.56
N ALA A 389 -3.55 -15.06 16.39
CA ALA A 389 -4.07 -15.67 15.16
C ALA A 389 -4.39 -17.16 15.35
N ASP A 390 -3.46 -17.90 15.96
CA ASP A 390 -3.61 -19.33 16.25
C ASP A 390 -4.79 -19.61 17.19
N ARG A 391 -4.93 -18.83 18.27
CA ARG A 391 -6.09 -18.94 19.18
C ARG A 391 -7.41 -18.55 18.53
N ALA A 392 -7.37 -17.58 17.63
CA ALA A 392 -8.53 -17.12 16.89
C ALA A 392 -8.88 -18.03 15.69
N GLY A 393 -8.03 -19.02 15.35
CA GLY A 393 -8.23 -19.88 14.19
C GLY A 393 -8.13 -19.14 12.85
N VAL A 394 -7.38 -18.04 12.79
CA VAL A 394 -7.20 -17.21 11.59
C VAL A 394 -5.82 -17.50 10.97
N PRO A 395 -5.73 -17.75 9.65
CA PRO A 395 -4.44 -17.99 9.01
C PRO A 395 -3.48 -16.80 9.15
N TYR A 396 -2.30 -17.04 9.72
CA TYR A 396 -1.19 -16.09 9.70
C TYR A 396 -0.35 -16.32 8.44
N LYS A 397 -0.57 -15.50 7.40
CA LYS A 397 0.02 -15.67 6.07
C LYS A 397 1.46 -15.16 6.02
N GLU A 398 2.41 -16.05 5.81
CA GLU A 398 3.82 -15.72 5.60
C GLU A 398 4.43 -16.62 4.52
N MET A 399 5.18 -16.04 3.58
CA MET A 399 5.85 -16.82 2.52
C MET A 399 7.02 -16.06 1.88
N PRO A 400 7.92 -16.76 1.16
CA PRO A 400 9.04 -16.11 0.46
C PRO A 400 8.59 -15.12 -0.61
N PHE A 401 9.38 -14.06 -0.82
CA PHE A 401 9.06 -12.99 -1.78
C PHE A 401 8.76 -13.51 -3.19
N LEU A 402 9.62 -14.38 -3.74
CA LEU A 402 9.43 -14.92 -5.08
C LEU A 402 8.20 -15.86 -5.18
N THR A 403 7.85 -16.53 -4.09
CA THR A 403 6.62 -17.32 -4.00
C THR A 403 5.39 -16.41 -4.04
N ALA A 404 5.39 -15.30 -3.31
CA ALA A 404 4.31 -14.31 -3.34
C ALA A 404 4.14 -13.70 -4.74
N VAL A 405 5.24 -13.35 -5.41
CA VAL A 405 5.22 -12.88 -6.81
C VAL A 405 4.62 -13.92 -7.74
N ARG A 406 5.07 -15.19 -7.64
CA ARG A 406 4.54 -16.28 -8.47
C ARG A 406 3.04 -16.48 -8.28
N ILE A 407 2.58 -16.58 -7.04
CA ILE A 407 1.15 -16.70 -6.70
C ILE A 407 0.36 -15.53 -7.27
N CYS A 408 0.92 -14.31 -7.18
CA CYS A 408 0.28 -13.14 -7.74
C CYS A 408 0.06 -13.24 -9.25
N LEU A 409 1.07 -13.68 -10.01
CA LEU A 409 0.93 -13.87 -11.46
C LEU A 409 -0.03 -15.01 -11.82
N GLU A 410 -0.04 -16.10 -11.05
CA GLU A 410 -0.98 -17.22 -11.24
C GLU A 410 -2.43 -16.76 -11.00
N ASP A 411 -2.70 -16.06 -9.90
CA ASP A 411 -4.03 -15.54 -9.55
C ASP A 411 -4.54 -14.51 -10.57
N LEU A 412 -3.68 -13.59 -11.00
CA LEU A 412 -3.97 -12.66 -12.10
C LEU A 412 -4.32 -13.39 -13.42
N SER A 413 -3.73 -14.56 -13.68
CA SER A 413 -4.08 -15.40 -14.83
C SER A 413 -5.44 -16.08 -14.67
N VAL A 414 -5.77 -16.52 -13.46
CA VAL A 414 -7.09 -17.10 -13.12
C VAL A 414 -8.18 -16.06 -13.28
N LEU A 415 -8.00 -14.86 -12.71
CA LEU A 415 -8.94 -13.73 -12.85
C LEU A 415 -9.14 -13.33 -14.31
N ALA A 416 -8.08 -13.39 -15.12
CA ALA A 416 -8.15 -13.13 -16.55
C ALA A 416 -9.04 -14.14 -17.30
N LYS A 417 -9.00 -15.42 -16.91
CA LYS A 417 -9.90 -16.46 -17.46
C LYS A 417 -11.33 -16.26 -16.99
N LEU A 418 -11.52 -15.94 -15.70
CA LEU A 418 -12.83 -15.68 -15.11
C LEU A 418 -13.55 -14.53 -15.82
N LEU A 419 -12.87 -13.40 -16.04
CA LEU A 419 -13.48 -12.23 -16.68
C LEU A 419 -13.93 -12.49 -18.14
N ASN A 420 -13.26 -13.41 -18.85
CA ASN A 420 -13.64 -13.72 -20.24
C ASN A 420 -15.06 -14.28 -20.35
N GLY A 421 -15.53 -15.01 -19.34
CA GLY A 421 -16.89 -15.56 -19.28
C GLY A 421 -17.96 -14.56 -18.84
N VAL A 422 -17.58 -13.31 -18.52
CA VAL A 422 -18.50 -12.29 -18.03
C VAL A 422 -18.92 -11.34 -19.15
N ASP A 423 -20.22 -11.27 -19.39
CA ASP A 423 -20.85 -10.31 -20.29
C ASP A 423 -21.31 -9.07 -19.56
N CYS A 424 -21.21 -7.92 -20.23
CA CYS A 424 -21.54 -6.63 -19.64
C CYS A 424 -22.99 -6.18 -19.88
N ALA A 425 -23.87 -7.08 -20.36
CA ALA A 425 -25.25 -6.85 -20.85
C ALA A 425 -25.68 -5.38 -21.00
#